data_AF-A0A847YSM1-F1
#
_entry.id   AF-A0A847YSM1-F1
#
_cell.length_a   1.000
_cell.length_b   1.000
_cell.length_c   1.000
_cell.angle_alpha   90.00
_cell.angle_beta   90.00
_cell.angle_gamma   90.00
#
_symmetry.space_group_name_H-M   'P 1'
#
loop_
_entity.id
_entity.type
_entity.pdbx_description
1 polymer ?
#
loop_
_entity_poly.entity_id
_entity_poly.type
_entity_poly.pdbx_seq_one_letter_code
_entity_poly.pdbx_strand_id
1 'polypeptide(L)'
;MNVYEDKYLREKVNRIIARQKEGKIVIAAHKDGSGLPTREDLGQELTRAAYPYDYAVGKAGFLKYDSELGAYLFTAKSGEKLPPVLANYRPLTLSEAILDVQNRRINIQSGETNVAFTGVQPWKGLYDVLREVNEELER
;
A
#
# COMPACT_ATOMS: atom_id res chain seq x y z
N MET A 1 -12.58 -5.20 -25.38
CA MET A 1 -12.35 -4.52 -24.09
C MET A 1 -10.84 -4.51 -23.88
N ASN A 2 -10.19 -3.35 -23.86
CA ASN A 2 -8.74 -3.29 -23.64
C ASN A 2 -8.49 -3.35 -22.13
N VAL A 3 -8.13 -4.54 -21.64
CA VAL A 3 -7.73 -4.73 -20.25
C VAL A 3 -6.26 -4.38 -20.15
N TYR A 4 -5.95 -3.40 -19.29
CA TYR A 4 -4.58 -3.08 -18.92
C TYR A 4 -4.32 -3.53 -17.50
N GLU A 5 -3.13 -4.10 -17.28
CA GLU A 5 -2.71 -4.58 -15.97
C GLU A 5 -1.22 -4.33 -15.81
N ASP A 6 -0.84 -3.67 -14.72
CA ASP A 6 0.54 -3.65 -14.26
C ASP A 6 0.85 -4.97 -13.57
N LYS A 7 1.34 -5.94 -14.35
CA LYS A 7 1.64 -7.30 -13.85
C LYS A 7 2.67 -7.29 -12.73
N TYR A 8 3.66 -6.41 -12.79
CA TYR A 8 4.73 -6.34 -11.81
C TYR A 8 4.18 -5.83 -10.46
N LEU A 9 3.45 -4.72 -10.50
CA LEU A 9 2.82 -4.17 -9.30
C LEU A 9 1.81 -5.16 -8.72
N ARG A 10 0.98 -5.80 -9.55
CA ARG A 10 0.00 -6.79 -9.10
C ARG A 10 0.66 -7.98 -8.40
N GLU A 11 1.74 -8.52 -8.97
CA GLU A 11 2.46 -9.63 -8.34
C GLU A 11 3.05 -9.23 -6.99
N LYS A 12 3.68 -8.05 -6.92
CA LYS A 12 4.22 -7.49 -5.66
C LYS A 12 3.12 -7.32 -4.61
N VAL A 13 2.00 -6.69 -4.97
CA VAL A 13 0.87 -6.47 -4.05
C VAL A 13 0.25 -7.81 -3.61
N ASN A 14 0.15 -8.82 -4.47
CA ASN A 14 -0.32 -10.14 -4.06
C ASN A 14 0.57 -10.78 -2.99
N ARG A 15 1.91 -10.64 -3.09
CA ARG A 15 2.83 -11.13 -2.05
C ARG A 15 2.65 -10.37 -0.74
N ILE A 16 2.46 -9.05 -0.81
CA ILE A 16 2.15 -8.20 0.37
C ILE A 16 0.85 -8.68 1.04
N ILE A 17 -0.21 -8.88 0.26
CA ILE A 17 -1.51 -9.35 0.76
C ILE A 17 -1.37 -10.72 1.44
N ALA A 18 -0.57 -11.63 0.88
CA ALA A 18 -0.32 -12.93 1.50
C ALA A 18 0.29 -12.78 2.91
N ARG A 19 1.29 -11.91 3.08
CA ARG A 19 1.89 -11.64 4.40
C ARG A 19 0.94 -10.90 5.34
N GLN A 20 0.11 -10.00 4.82
CA GLN A 20 -0.93 -9.34 5.61
C GLN A 20 -1.99 -10.33 6.13
N LYS A 21 -2.36 -11.35 5.33
CA LYS A 21 -3.26 -12.44 5.75
C LYS A 21 -2.67 -13.31 6.87
N GLU A 22 -1.36 -13.39 6.97
CA GLU A 22 -0.65 -14.02 8.11
C GLU A 22 -0.61 -13.12 9.36
N GLY A 23 -1.27 -11.95 9.32
CA GLY A 23 -1.29 -10.98 10.41
C GLY A 23 -0.04 -10.09 10.49
N LYS A 24 0.79 -10.06 9.43
CA LYS A 24 1.97 -9.17 9.39
C LYS A 24 1.57 -7.75 8.99
N ILE A 25 2.17 -6.77 9.66
CA ILE A 25 2.12 -5.36 9.25
C ILE A 25 3.31 -5.11 8.34
N VAL A 26 3.05 -4.68 7.10
CA VAL A 26 4.06 -4.47 6.06
C VAL A 26 4.19 -2.97 5.85
N ILE A 27 5.43 -2.48 5.87
CA ILE A 27 5.80 -1.07 5.72
C ILE A 27 6.69 -0.96 4.49
N ALA A 28 6.34 -0.10 3.54
CA ALA A 28 7.16 0.11 2.35
C ALA A 28 8.50 0.76 2.72
N ALA A 29 9.57 0.37 2.03
CA ALA A 29 10.88 0.95 2.24
C ALA A 29 10.95 2.42 1.74
N HIS A 30 10.16 2.74 0.71
CA HIS A 30 9.98 4.05 0.08
C HIS A 30 8.62 4.05 -0.64
N LYS A 31 8.15 5.21 -1.12
CA LYS A 31 6.94 5.29 -1.95
C LYS A 31 7.13 4.50 -3.24
N ASP A 32 6.32 3.46 -3.42
CA ASP A 32 6.45 2.50 -4.51
C ASP A 32 5.12 2.18 -5.23
N GLY A 33 4.06 2.93 -4.92
CA GLY A 33 2.72 2.77 -5.50
C GLY A 33 1.94 1.56 -5.00
N SER A 34 2.40 0.90 -3.93
CA SER A 34 1.71 -0.26 -3.34
C SER A 34 0.54 0.12 -2.40
N GLY A 35 0.41 1.40 -2.02
CA GLY A 35 -0.52 1.87 -1.00
C GLY A 35 -0.18 1.46 0.43
N LEU A 36 1.01 0.93 0.67
CA LEU A 36 1.51 0.69 2.01
C LEU A 36 2.02 1.99 2.65
N PRO A 37 1.87 2.15 3.98
CA PRO A 37 2.58 3.20 4.69
C PRO A 37 4.09 3.00 4.56
N THR A 38 4.79 4.11 4.38
CA THR A 38 6.26 4.14 4.30
C THR A 38 6.90 4.27 5.67
N ARG A 39 8.23 4.11 5.72
CA ARG A 39 9.02 4.41 6.92
C ARG A 39 8.81 5.84 7.40
N GLU A 40 8.69 6.79 6.48
CA GLU A 40 8.48 8.20 6.77
C GLU A 40 7.11 8.45 7.40
N ASP A 41 6.06 7.73 6.95
CA ASP A 41 4.70 7.87 7.47
C ASP A 41 4.53 7.38 8.91
N LEU A 42 5.48 6.60 9.43
CA LEU A 42 5.49 6.20 10.84
C LEU A 42 5.62 7.41 11.78
N GLY A 43 6.19 8.53 11.31
CA GLY A 43 6.30 9.77 12.09
C GLY A 43 7.08 9.60 13.40
N GLN A 44 7.99 8.62 13.45
CA GLN A 44 8.83 8.29 14.60
C GLN A 44 10.28 8.22 14.14
N GLU A 45 11.20 8.54 15.04
CA GLU A 45 12.62 8.38 14.78
C GLU A 45 12.96 6.89 14.58
N LEU A 46 13.73 6.60 13.52
CA LEU A 46 14.23 5.27 13.23
C LEU A 46 15.69 5.17 13.67
N THR A 47 15.92 4.42 14.75
CA THR A 47 17.27 4.14 15.24
C THR A 47 17.67 2.72 14.90
N ARG A 48 18.95 2.46 14.63
CA ARG A 48 19.44 1.10 14.38
C ARG A 48 19.11 0.18 15.56
N ALA A 49 18.51 -0.97 15.28
CA ALA A 49 18.18 -1.96 16.30
C ALA A 49 19.24 -3.05 16.43
N ALA A 50 19.14 -3.82 17.52
CA ALA A 50 19.89 -5.06 17.68
C ALA A 50 19.28 -6.17 16.82
N TYR A 51 20.10 -7.15 16.44
CA TYR A 51 19.65 -8.36 15.78
C TYR A 51 18.50 -9.02 16.59
N PRO A 52 17.40 -9.47 15.95
CA PRO A 52 17.22 -9.71 14.52
C PRO A 52 16.57 -8.56 13.71
N TYR A 53 16.52 -7.34 14.26
CA TYR A 53 15.84 -6.21 13.63
C TYR A 53 16.83 -5.22 13.01
N ASP A 54 16.36 -4.47 12.01
CA ASP A 54 17.15 -3.43 11.36
C ASP A 54 16.98 -2.08 12.07
N TYR A 55 15.73 -1.72 12.38
CA TYR A 55 15.39 -0.45 13.01
C TYR A 55 14.41 -0.61 14.16
N ALA A 56 14.55 0.24 15.18
CA ALA A 56 13.54 0.49 16.19
C ALA A 56 12.75 1.74 15.79
N VAL A 57 11.43 1.68 15.97
CA VAL A 57 10.47 2.76 15.65
C VAL A 57 10.07 3.44 16.96
N GLY A 58 10.90 4.38 17.43
CA GLY A 58 10.76 4.97 18.77
C GLY A 58 10.56 3.89 19.86
N LYS A 59 9.45 3.98 20.60
CA LYS A 59 9.04 2.95 21.57
C LYS A 59 8.05 1.93 21.01
N ALA A 60 7.48 2.19 19.83
CA ALA A 60 6.31 1.48 19.33
C ALA A 60 6.61 0.06 18.83
N GLY A 61 7.83 -0.19 18.34
CA GLY A 61 8.15 -1.49 17.77
C GLY A 61 9.44 -1.52 16.98
N PHE A 62 9.55 -2.53 16.11
CA PHE A 62 10.74 -2.79 15.31
C PHE A 62 10.39 -3.05 13.84
N LEU A 63 11.31 -2.71 12.95
CA LEU A 63 11.27 -3.05 11.52
C LEU A 63 12.32 -4.12 11.23
N LYS A 64 11.91 -5.14 10.49
CA LYS A 64 12.80 -6.15 9.90
C LYS A 64 12.58 -6.18 8.39
N TYR A 65 13.64 -6.00 7.62
CA TYR A 65 13.57 -6.04 6.17
C TYR A 65 13.29 -7.47 5.69
N ASP A 66 12.34 -7.58 4.78
CA ASP A 66 12.01 -8.79 4.05
C ASP A 66 12.42 -8.61 2.59
N SER A 67 13.50 -9.27 2.20
CA SER A 67 14.06 -9.16 0.85
C SER A 67 13.17 -9.75 -0.23
N GLU A 68 12.27 -10.70 0.11
CA GLU A 68 11.33 -11.27 -0.88
C GLU A 68 10.23 -10.28 -1.24
N LEU A 69 9.85 -9.43 -0.29
CA LEU A 69 8.87 -8.35 -0.48
C LEU A 69 9.49 -7.04 -0.95
N GLY A 70 10.78 -6.81 -0.64
CA GLY A 70 11.41 -5.50 -0.79
C GLY A 70 10.83 -4.45 0.18
N ALA A 71 10.35 -4.89 1.34
CA ALA A 71 9.63 -4.08 2.32
C ALA A 71 9.99 -4.50 3.75
N TYR A 72 9.57 -3.72 4.74
CA TYR A 72 9.79 -4.03 6.15
C TYR A 72 8.56 -4.70 6.76
N LEU A 73 8.79 -5.65 7.66
CA LEU A 73 7.79 -6.18 8.57
C LEU A 73 7.87 -5.43 9.89
N PHE A 74 6.76 -4.84 10.31
CA PHE A 74 6.64 -4.17 11.59
C PHE A 74 6.20 -5.14 12.68
N THR A 75 6.94 -5.13 13.80
CA THR A 75 6.62 -5.88 15.02
C THR A 75 6.34 -4.90 16.15
N ALA A 76 5.10 -4.87 16.63
CA ALA A 76 4.71 -4.01 17.74
C ALA A 76 5.37 -4.46 19.06
N LYS A 77 5.77 -3.50 19.89
CA LYS A 77 6.18 -3.76 21.26
C LYS A 77 4.95 -3.80 22.16
N SER A 78 4.85 -4.83 23.01
CA SER A 78 3.70 -5.01 23.90
C SER A 78 3.53 -3.82 24.85
N GLY A 79 2.30 -3.35 25.01
CA GLY A 79 1.94 -2.24 25.91
C GLY A 79 2.24 -0.83 25.38
N GLU A 80 2.86 -0.70 24.20
CA GLU A 80 3.21 0.59 23.61
C GLU A 80 2.17 1.00 22.56
N LYS A 81 1.98 2.32 22.40
CA LYS A 81 1.04 2.85 21.43
C LYS A 81 1.61 2.75 20.01
N LEU A 82 0.79 2.25 19.08
CA LEU A 82 1.16 2.20 17.66
C LEU A 82 1.27 3.61 17.05
N PRO A 83 2.13 3.78 16.02
CA PRO A 83 2.14 4.98 15.20
C PRO A 83 0.74 5.27 14.63
N PRO A 84 0.31 6.54 14.52
CA PRO A 84 -1.03 6.88 14.06
C PRO A 84 -1.41 6.25 12.71
N VAL A 85 -0.47 6.19 11.76
CA VAL A 85 -0.69 5.57 10.45
C VAL A 85 -1.05 4.08 10.54
N LEU A 86 -0.63 3.40 11.62
CA LEU A 86 -0.89 1.98 11.84
C LEU A 86 -2.13 1.71 12.70
N ALA A 87 -2.75 2.75 13.29
CA ALA A 87 -3.92 2.57 14.15
C ALA A 87 -5.13 1.97 13.41
N ASN A 88 -5.26 2.28 12.13
CA ASN A 88 -6.31 1.76 11.24
C ASN A 88 -5.72 0.94 10.09
N TYR A 89 -4.57 0.30 10.30
CA TYR A 89 -3.92 -0.50 9.26
C TYR A 89 -4.87 -1.61 8.78
N ARG A 90 -5.13 -1.64 7.46
CA ARG A 90 -5.98 -2.64 6.81
C ARG A 90 -5.18 -3.41 5.77
N PRO A 91 -5.43 -4.72 5.61
CA PRO A 91 -4.90 -5.46 4.47
C PRO A 91 -5.32 -4.80 3.15
N LEU A 92 -4.41 -4.79 2.19
CA LEU A 92 -4.70 -4.30 0.85
C LEU A 92 -5.70 -5.24 0.16
N THR A 93 -6.52 -4.66 -0.70
CA THR A 93 -7.46 -5.41 -1.54
C THR A 93 -7.24 -4.97 -2.98
N LEU A 94 -6.95 -5.93 -3.86
CA LEU A 94 -6.93 -5.67 -5.30
C LEU A 94 -8.36 -5.53 -5.81
N SER A 95 -8.58 -4.58 -6.73
CA SER A 95 -9.89 -4.35 -7.33
C SER A 95 -9.75 -3.88 -8.77
N GLU A 96 -10.79 -4.11 -9.55
CA GLU A 96 -10.82 -3.72 -10.96
C GLU A 96 -11.44 -2.33 -11.10
N ALA A 97 -10.85 -1.54 -11.99
CA ALA A 97 -11.32 -0.20 -12.33
C ALA A 97 -11.98 -0.24 -13.72
N ILE A 98 -13.22 0.22 -13.80
CA ILE A 98 -13.95 0.35 -15.06
C ILE A 98 -13.85 1.80 -15.53
N LEU A 99 -13.11 2.02 -16.62
CA LEU A 99 -12.99 3.31 -17.28
C LEU A 99 -14.16 3.55 -18.24
N ASP A 100 -15.04 4.48 -17.87
CA ASP A 100 -16.05 5.07 -18.74
C ASP A 100 -15.42 6.25 -19.49
N VAL A 101 -15.05 6.01 -20.75
CA VAL A 101 -14.42 7.00 -21.63
C VAL A 101 -15.37 8.13 -21.97
N GLN A 102 -16.66 7.85 -22.16
CA GLN A 102 -17.65 8.86 -22.57
C GLN A 102 -17.90 9.87 -21.45
N ASN A 103 -18.06 9.38 -20.23
CA ASN A 103 -18.32 10.22 -19.06
C ASN A 103 -17.06 10.64 -18.31
N ARG A 104 -15.86 10.27 -18.80
CA ARG A 104 -14.57 10.57 -18.17
C ARG A 104 -14.54 10.17 -16.70
N ARG A 105 -14.99 8.95 -16.42
CA ARG A 105 -15.21 8.44 -15.08
C ARG A 105 -14.54 7.09 -14.90
N ILE A 106 -14.00 6.85 -13.72
CA ILE A 106 -13.57 5.51 -13.29
C ILE A 106 -14.45 5.08 -12.14
N ASN A 107 -14.93 3.84 -12.18
CA ASN A 107 -15.65 3.21 -11.08
C ASN A 107 -14.87 1.98 -10.60
N ILE A 108 -14.74 1.86 -9.28
CA ILE A 108 -14.08 0.74 -8.61
C ILE A 108 -15.07 0.21 -7.58
N GLN A 109 -15.44 -1.07 -7.70
CA GLN A 109 -16.25 -1.76 -6.72
C GLN A 109 -15.39 -2.76 -5.97
N SER A 110 -15.34 -2.65 -4.64
CA SER A 110 -14.61 -3.57 -3.77
C SER A 110 -15.47 -3.94 -2.57
N GLY A 111 -16.09 -5.11 -2.62
CA GLY A 111 -17.09 -5.53 -1.62
C GLY A 111 -18.25 -4.53 -1.57
N GLU A 112 -18.51 -3.95 -0.39
CA GLU A 112 -19.53 -2.90 -0.19
C GLU A 112 -19.04 -1.50 -0.53
N THR A 113 -17.74 -1.32 -0.79
CA THR A 113 -17.16 -0.01 -1.09
C THR A 113 -17.24 0.28 -2.58
N ASN A 114 -17.78 1.44 -2.93
CA ASN A 114 -17.79 1.97 -4.29
C ASN A 114 -17.01 3.29 -4.33
N VAL A 115 -15.98 3.34 -5.16
CA VAL A 115 -15.16 4.54 -5.39
C VAL A 115 -15.34 5.00 -6.83
N ALA A 116 -15.62 6.29 -7.00
CA ALA A 116 -15.79 6.89 -8.31
C ALA A 116 -14.88 8.11 -8.47
N PHE A 117 -14.03 8.09 -9.50
CA PHE A 117 -13.23 9.23 -9.92
C PHE A 117 -13.89 9.91 -11.11
N THR A 118 -14.01 11.24 -11.08
CA THR A 118 -14.56 12.04 -12.18
C THR A 118 -13.49 12.93 -12.79
N GLY A 119 -13.71 13.38 -14.04
CA GLY A 119 -12.76 14.25 -14.73
C GLY A 119 -11.50 13.54 -15.24
N VAL A 120 -11.51 12.20 -15.27
CA VAL A 120 -10.40 11.37 -15.76
C VAL A 120 -10.02 11.77 -17.19
N GLN A 121 -8.74 11.64 -17.53
CA GLN A 121 -8.22 11.94 -18.86
C GLN A 121 -8.02 10.62 -19.64
N PRO A 122 -9.06 10.03 -20.25
CA PRO A 122 -8.99 8.70 -20.86
C PRO A 122 -8.07 8.62 -22.09
N TRP A 123 -7.65 9.76 -22.62
CA TRP A 123 -6.67 9.86 -23.69
C TRP A 123 -5.22 9.69 -23.22
N LYS A 124 -4.96 9.71 -21.90
CA LYS A 124 -3.69 9.23 -21.35
C LYS A 124 -3.55 7.74 -21.60
N GLY A 125 -2.32 7.23 -21.67
CA GLY A 125 -2.08 5.79 -21.72
C GLY A 125 -2.72 5.10 -20.51
N LEU A 126 -3.24 3.88 -20.68
CA LEU A 126 -3.92 3.15 -19.60
C LEU A 126 -3.01 2.94 -18.37
N TYR A 127 -1.70 2.88 -18.57
CA TYR A 127 -0.70 2.88 -17.49
C TYR A 127 -0.78 4.16 -16.64
N ASP A 128 -0.74 5.33 -17.27
CA ASP A 128 -0.77 6.61 -16.56
C ASP A 128 -2.10 6.81 -15.83
N VAL A 129 -3.20 6.41 -16.47
CA VAL A 129 -4.52 6.45 -15.85
C VAL A 129 -4.56 5.55 -14.61
N LEU A 130 -4.06 4.31 -14.70
CA LEU A 130 -4.01 3.39 -13.57
C LEU A 130 -3.10 3.90 -12.44
N ARG A 131 -1.91 4.44 -12.79
CA ARG A 131 -0.97 5.02 -11.82
C ARG A 131 -1.60 6.17 -11.05
N GLU A 132 -2.24 7.11 -11.75
CA GLU A 132 -2.92 8.26 -11.12
C GLU A 132 -4.06 7.82 -10.20
N VAL A 133 -4.85 6.84 -10.61
CA VAL A 133 -5.92 6.29 -9.75
C VAL A 133 -5.35 5.68 -8.48
N ASN A 134 -4.28 4.89 -8.59
CA ASN A 134 -3.63 4.33 -7.41
C ASN A 134 -3.08 5.43 -6.50
N GLU A 135 -2.39 6.44 -7.03
CA GLU A 135 -1.87 7.58 -6.26
C GLU A 135 -2.98 8.35 -5.52
N GLU A 136 -4.16 8.51 -6.12
CA GLU A 136 -5.30 9.16 -5.46
C GLU A 136 -5.99 8.26 -4.43
N LEU A 137 -5.94 6.93 -4.58
CA LEU A 137 -6.43 5.98 -3.57
C LEU A 137 -5.53 5.93 -2.31
N GLU A 138 -4.26 6.34 -2.43
CA GLU A 138 -3.32 6.41 -1.30
C GLU A 138 -3.50 7.64 -0.41
N ARG A 139 -4.23 8.67 -0.87
CA ARG A 139 -4.44 9.94 -0.15
C ARG A 139 -5.54 9.87 0.88
#